data_AF-M0C9X3-F1
#
_entry.id   AF-M0C9X3-F1
#
_cell.length_a   1.000
_cell.length_b   1.000
_cell.length_c   1.000
_cell.angle_alpha   90.00
_cell.angle_beta   90.00
_cell.angle_gamma   90.00
#
_symmetry.space_group_name_H-M   'P 1'
#
loop_
_entity.id
_entity.type
_entity.pdbx_description
1 polymer ?
#
loop_
_entity_poly.entity_id
_entity_poly.type
_entity_poly.pdbx_seq_one_letter_code
_entity_poly.pdbx_strand_id
1 'polypeptide(L)' 'MDGGTDHVHILFRAKPTTDLTKFINSLKGVTSRRIRSEFPEVTQTLEDAFWQPGYFLATTGQVSIDVLMDYVDDQ' A
#
# COMPACT_ATOMS: atom_id res chain seq x y z
N MET A 1 11.54 16.53 -5.92
CA MET A 1 10.95 16.40 -4.57
C MET A 1 10.11 15.16 -4.70
N ASP A 2 10.71 14.03 -4.40
CA ASP A 2 10.20 12.73 -4.81
C ASP A 2 8.96 12.42 -3.98
N GLY A 3 7.82 12.23 -4.65
CA GLY A 3 6.49 12.03 -4.06
C GLY A 3 6.33 10.72 -3.27
N GLY A 4 7.41 10.00 -2.97
CA GLY A 4 7.39 8.66 -2.35
C GLY A 4 7.09 8.61 -0.85
N THR A 5 6.59 9.69 -0.23
CA THR A 5 6.40 9.74 1.24
C THR A 5 4.96 9.59 1.72
N ASP A 6 3.96 9.55 0.84
CA ASP A 6 2.54 9.47 1.22
C ASP A 6 1.84 8.13 0.84
N HIS A 7 2.57 7.21 0.21
CA HIS A 7 2.06 5.92 -0.23
C HIS A 7 3.09 4.80 0.01
N VAL A 8 2.63 3.54 -0.06
CA VAL A 8 3.48 2.36 0.17
C VAL A 8 3.36 1.37 -0.98
N HIS A 9 4.51 0.99 -1.53
CA HIS A 9 4.63 -0.04 -2.56
C HIS A 9 4.97 -1.40 -1.94
N ILE A 10 4.21 -2.42 -2.32
CA ILE A 10 4.40 -3.79 -1.81
C ILE A 10 4.41 -4.75 -2.98
N LEU A 11 5.58 -5.32 -3.25
CA LEU A 11 5.71 -6.46 -4.15
C LEU A 11 5.56 -7.75 -3.34
N PHE A 12 4.57 -8.57 -3.69
CA PHE A 12 4.32 -9.84 -3.02
C PHE A 12 3.93 -10.94 -4.00
N ARG A 13 4.15 -12.18 -3.59
CA ARG A 13 3.67 -13.37 -4.32
C ARG A 13 2.35 -13.82 -3.71
N ALA A 14 1.39 -14.13 -4.57
CA ALA A 14 0.09 -14.69 -4.19
C ALA A 14 -0.19 -15.99 -4.95
N LYS A 15 -1.10 -16.81 -4.43
CA LYS A 15 -1.62 -17.96 -5.18
C LYS A 15 -2.73 -17.45 -6.12
N PRO A 16 -2.99 -18.11 -7.26
CA PRO A 16 -4.12 -17.75 -8.13
C PRO A 16 -5.48 -17.79 -7.42
N THR A 17 -5.60 -18.58 -6.36
CA THR A 17 -6.81 -18.71 -5.53
C THR A 17 -6.90 -17.69 -4.39
N THR A 18 -5.91 -16.81 -4.26
CA THR A 18 -5.91 -15.76 -3.23
C THR A 18 -6.92 -14.69 -3.60
N ASP A 19 -7.84 -14.37 -2.69
CA ASP A 19 -8.69 -13.19 -2.78
C ASP A 19 -7.85 -11.95 -2.46
N LEU A 20 -7.33 -11.31 -3.52
CA LEU A 20 -6.44 -10.15 -3.43
C LEU A 20 -7.15 -8.94 -2.82
N THR A 21 -8.43 -8.74 -3.14
CA THR A 21 -9.23 -7.64 -2.57
C THR A 21 -9.36 -7.79 -1.06
N LYS A 22 -9.72 -8.98 -0.59
CA LYS A 22 -9.83 -9.26 0.84
C LYS A 22 -8.47 -9.15 1.54
N PHE A 23 -7.40 -9.62 0.90
CA PHE A 23 -6.03 -9.48 1.42
C PHE A 23 -5.66 -8.01 1.61
N ILE A 24 -5.83 -7.17 0.59
CA ILE A 24 -5.47 -5.74 0.65
C ILE A 24 -6.31 -5.00 1.70
N ASN A 25 -7.62 -5.27 1.76
CA ASN A 25 -8.48 -4.67 2.79
C ASN A 25 -8.06 -5.08 4.20
N SER A 26 -7.69 -6.35 4.40
CA SER A 26 -7.18 -6.82 5.69
C SER A 26 -5.84 -6.18 6.03
N LEU A 27 -4.92 -6.08 5.07
CA LEU A 27 -3.62 -5.44 5.24
C LEU A 27 -3.79 -3.98 5.66
N LYS A 28 -4.58 -3.19 4.92
CA LYS A 28 -4.86 -1.79 5.22
C LYS A 28 -5.53 -1.63 6.60
N GLY A 29 -6.49 -2.49 6.92
CA GLY A 29 -7.18 -2.45 8.21
C GLY A 29 -6.29 -2.77 9.40
N VAL A 30 -5.48 -3.83 9.31
CA VAL A 30 -4.58 -4.26 10.39
C VAL A 30 -3.46 -3.24 10.60
N THR A 31 -2.84 -2.78 9.53
CA THR A 31 -1.75 -1.79 9.60
C THR A 31 -2.25 -0.44 10.11
N SER A 32 -3.41 0.05 9.66
CA SER A 32 -4.03 1.28 10.17
C SER A 32 -4.23 1.22 11.69
N ARG A 33 -4.80 0.12 12.21
CA ARG A 33 -4.99 -0.08 13.66
C ARG A 33 -3.67 -0.11 14.41
N ARG A 34 -2.70 -0.85 13.88
CA ARG A 34 -1.39 -1.03 14.52
C ARG A 34 -0.61 0.29 14.58
N ILE A 35 -0.52 1.00 13.45
CA ILE A 35 0.19 2.28 13.38
C ILE A 35 -0.47 3.31 14.30
N ARG A 36 -1.80 3.44 14.28
CA ARG A 36 -2.51 4.37 15.17
C ARG A 36 -2.34 4.02 16.66
N SER A 37 -2.09 2.75 16.99
CA SER A 37 -1.81 2.31 18.36
C SER A 37 -0.36 2.52 18.78
N GLU A 38 0.59 2.35 17.86
CA GLU A 38 2.04 2.49 18.12
C GLU A 38 2.51 3.94 18.04
N PHE A 39 1.84 4.77 17.22
CA PHE A 39 2.19 6.17 16.95
C PHE A 39 0.96 7.08 17.11
N PRO A 40 0.56 7.43 18.35
CA PRO A 40 -0.63 8.26 18.60
C PRO A 40 -0.59 9.64 17.92
N GLU A 41 0.59 10.19 17.65
CA GLU A 41 0.79 11.42 16.88
C GLU A 41 0.17 11.36 15.48
N VAL A 42 0.11 10.17 14.87
CA VAL A 42 -0.53 9.97 13.56
C VAL A 42 -2.01 10.29 13.64
N THR A 43 -2.67 9.99 14.76
CA THR A 43 -4.11 10.28 14.93
C THR A 43 -4.42 11.77 15.07
N GLN A 44 -3.43 12.60 15.42
CA GLN A 44 -3.59 14.05 15.45
C GLN A 44 -3.59 14.67 14.05
N THR A 45 -2.99 13.97 13.07
CA THR A 45 -2.91 14.42 11.67
C THR A 45 -3.94 13.72 10.79
N LEU A 46 -4.25 12.45 11.09
CA LEU A 46 -5.15 11.58 10.33
C LEU A 46 -6.24 11.02 11.25
N GLU A 47 -7.21 11.87 11.58
CA GLU A 47 -8.29 11.55 12.53
C GLU A 47 -9.22 10.45 11.98
N ASP A 48 -9.66 10.56 10.73
CA ASP A 48 -10.65 9.64 10.17
C ASP A 48 -10.03 8.32 9.72
N ALA A 49 -9.08 8.36 8.79
CA ALA A 49 -8.49 7.17 8.18
C ALA A 49 -6.99 7.34 7.93
N PHE A 50 -6.23 6.27 8.22
CA PHE A 50 -4.80 6.24 7.92
C PHE A 50 -4.51 6.04 6.42
N TRP A 51 -5.26 5.15 5.77
CA TRP A 51 -5.13 4.89 4.34
C TRP A 51 -6.24 5.57 3.55
N GLN A 52 -5.91 6.06 2.37
CA GLN A 52 -6.90 6.39 1.34
C GLN A 52 -7.76 5.14 1.03
N PRO A 53 -9.06 5.28 0.66
CA PRO A 53 -9.91 4.11 0.39
C PRO A 53 -9.40 3.25 -0.78
N GLY A 54 -8.89 3.89 -1.83
CA GLY A 54 -8.38 3.24 -3.04
C GLY A 54 -7.04 2.51 -2.86
N TYR A 55 -6.71 1.67 -3.82
CA TYR A 55 -5.40 1.03 -3.95
C TYR A 55 -5.13 0.71 -5.43
N PHE A 56 -3.86 0.65 -5.80
CA PHE A 56 -3.42 0.17 -7.10
C PHE A 56 -2.91 -1.27 -6.97
N LEU A 57 -3.32 -2.13 -7.89
CA LEU A 57 -2.87 -3.52 -7.95
C LEU A 57 -2.61 -3.90 -9.40
N ALA A 58 -1.35 -4.22 -9.70
CA ALA A 58 -0.92 -4.69 -11.00
C ALA A 58 -0.17 -6.02 -10.88
N THR A 59 -0.32 -6.88 -11.88
CA THR A 59 0.52 -8.05 -12.02
C THR A 59 1.80 -7.66 -12.75
N THR A 60 2.93 -8.01 -12.15
CA THR A 60 4.22 -7.91 -12.83
C THR A 60 4.33 -9.15 -13.70
N GLY A 61 4.21 -9.01 -15.02
CA GLY A 61 4.54 -10.10 -15.95
C GLY A 61 6.04 -10.44 -15.89
N GLN A 62 6.63 -10.96 -16.97
CA GLN A 62 8.09 -11.00 -17.16
C GLN A 62 8.73 -9.59 -17.29
N VAL A 63 8.11 -8.57 -16.70
CA VAL A 63 8.59 -7.20 -16.73
C VAL A 63 9.59 -7.05 -15.59
N SER A 64 10.82 -6.66 -15.94
CA SER A 64 11.91 -6.42 -15.01
C SER A 64 11.51 -5.35 -13.99
N ILE A 65 11.98 -5.54 -12.76
CA ILE A 65 11.71 -4.69 -11.59
C ILE A 65 11.93 -3.20 -11.90
N ASP A 66 12.86 -2.89 -12.81
CA ASP A 66 13.27 -1.54 -13.20
C ASP A 66 12.12 -0.75 -13.85
N VAL A 67 11.29 -1.40 -14.68
CA VAL A 67 10.15 -0.74 -15.33
C VAL A 67 9.02 -0.45 -14.34
N LEU A 68 8.91 -1.24 -13.27
CA LEU A 68 7.97 -0.95 -12.18
C LEU A 68 8.43 0.23 -11.35
N MET A 69 9.73 0.35 -11.10
CA MET A 69 10.28 1.49 -10.37
C MET A 69 10.06 2.79 -11.13
N ASP A 70 10.27 2.80 -12.46
CA ASP A 70 9.99 3.98 -13.29
C ASP A 70 8.50 4.40 -13.25
N TYR A 71 7.55 3.45 -13.28
CA TYR A 71 6.12 3.77 -13.14
C TYR A 71 5.74 4.27 -11.75
N VAL A 72 6.46 3.83 -10.73
CA VAL A 72 6.26 4.22 -9.33
C VAL A 72 6.76 5.65 -9.08
N ASP A 73 7.89 6.02 -9.67
CA ASP A 73 8.47 7.36 -9.50
C ASP A 73 7.68 8.45 -10.26
N ASP A 74 6.92 8.06 -11.29
CA ASP A 74 6.04 8.94 -12.08
C ASP A 74 4.62 9.12 -11.48
N GLN A 75 4.27 8.44 -10.37
CA GLN A 75 2.97 8.56 -9.67
C GLN A 75 2.99 9.50 -8.46
#